data_AF-A0A3N0ZV92-F1
#
_entry.id   AF-A0A3N0ZV92-F1
#
_cell.length_a   1.000
_cell.length_b   1.000
_cell.length_c   1.000
_cell.angle_alpha   90.00
_cell.angle_beta   90.00
_cell.angle_gamma   90.00
#
_symmetry.space_group_name_H-M   'P 1'
#
loop_
_entity.id
_entity.type
_entity.pdbx_description
1 polymer ?
#
loop_
_entity_poly.entity_id
_entity_poly.type
_entity_poly.pdbx_seq_one_letter_code
_entity_poly.pdbx_strand_id
1 'polypeptide(L)'
;MQAWNDGNDKALIVTIEPKKEAGNKLLKINKELWSYLKNTETTMKLPSSMMLQSWNGSDLTYDDMVRESDLVDDYELKYLLDENVGGELCWKFI
;
A
#
# COMPACT_ATOMS: atom_id res chain seq x y z
N MET A 1 -7.87 -8.93 5.53
CA MET A 1 -8.34 -7.89 4.58
C MET A 1 -8.63 -8.53 3.23
N GLN A 2 -9.34 -7.84 2.35
CA GLN A 2 -9.42 -8.16 0.93
C GLN A 2 -8.89 -6.98 0.13
N ALA A 3 -8.11 -7.23 -0.91
CA ALA A 3 -7.51 -6.21 -1.74
C ALA A 3 -7.63 -6.58 -3.22
N TRP A 4 -7.93 -5.57 -4.04
CA TRP A 4 -8.00 -5.68 -5.49
C TRP A 4 -7.22 -4.52 -6.10
N ASN A 5 -6.39 -4.81 -7.08
CA ASN A 5 -5.62 -3.82 -7.81
C ASN A 5 -5.86 -4.01 -9.31
N ASP A 6 -5.94 -2.90 -10.03
CA ASP A 6 -6.01 -2.84 -11.49
C ASP A 6 -4.87 -1.92 -11.95
N GLY A 7 -3.74 -2.55 -12.29
CA GLY A 7 -2.46 -1.86 -12.49
C GLY A 7 -2.02 -1.07 -11.25
N ASN A 8 -1.40 0.09 -11.50
CA ASN A 8 -1.07 1.08 -10.47
C ASN A 8 -2.15 2.17 -10.35
N ASP A 9 -3.12 2.24 -11.28
CA ASP A 9 -4.10 3.32 -11.31
C ASP A 9 -5.24 3.13 -10.31
N LYS A 10 -5.63 1.89 -9.99
CA LYS A 10 -6.75 1.64 -9.08
C LYS A 10 -6.42 0.57 -8.07
N ALA A 11 -6.78 0.86 -6.83
CA ALA A 11 -6.70 -0.10 -5.73
C ALA A 11 -7.96 0.03 -4.87
N LEU A 12 -8.53 -1.11 -4.45
CA LEU A 12 -9.59 -1.18 -3.46
C LEU A 12 -9.17 -2.13 -2.35
N ILE A 13 -9.19 -1.65 -1.12
CA ILE A 13 -8.88 -2.44 0.06
C ILE A 13 -10.08 -2.38 0.99
N VAL A 14 -10.50 -3.54 1.47
CA VAL A 14 -11.61 -3.70 2.41
C VAL A 14 -11.10 -4.40 3.65
N THR A 15 -11.23 -3.73 4.79
CA THR A 15 -10.94 -4.31 6.10
C THR A 15 -12.07 -5.26 6.46
N ILE A 16 -11.77 -6.56 6.62
CA ILE A 16 -12.75 -7.58 7.03
C ILE A 16 -12.72 -7.84 8.53
N GLU A 17 -11.55 -7.64 9.15
CA GLU A 17 -11.27 -7.84 10.57
C GLU A 17 -10.16 -6.87 11.00
N PRO A 18 -10.08 -6.48 12.29
CA PRO A 18 -10.93 -6.91 13.41
C PRO A 18 -12.34 -6.29 13.36
N LYS A 19 -13.30 -6.88 14.10
CA LYS A 19 -14.73 -6.49 14.08
C LYS A 19 -14.98 -4.98 14.27
N LYS A 20 -14.12 -4.30 15.02
CA LYS A 20 -14.20 -2.84 15.26
C LYS A 20 -14.00 -2.00 13.99
N GLU A 21 -13.19 -2.49 13.06
CA GLU A 21 -12.80 -1.80 11.82
C GLU A 21 -13.36 -2.49 10.56
N ALA A 22 -14.02 -3.64 10.74
CA ALA A 22 -14.61 -4.44 9.68
C ALA A 22 -15.63 -3.65 8.86
N GLY A 23 -15.28 -3.39 7.60
CA GLY A 23 -16.04 -2.64 6.62
C GLY A 23 -15.49 -1.25 6.31
N ASN A 24 -14.42 -0.81 6.99
CA ASN A 24 -13.61 0.31 6.51
C ASN A 24 -13.01 -0.03 5.15
N LYS A 25 -12.88 0.97 4.27
CA LYS A 25 -12.39 0.78 2.91
C LYS A 25 -11.39 1.86 2.54
N LEU A 26 -10.43 1.49 1.72
CA LEU A 26 -9.48 2.40 1.09
C LEU A 26 -9.63 2.26 -0.41
N LEU A 27 -9.71 3.37 -1.14
CA LEU A 27 -9.88 3.39 -2.58
C LEU A 27 -8.86 4.37 -3.18
N LYS A 28 -7.97 3.85 -4.04
CA LYS A 28 -7.13 4.63 -4.93
C LYS A 28 -7.77 4.69 -6.31
N ILE A 29 -7.86 5.90 -6.87
CA ILE A 29 -8.15 6.12 -8.28
C ILE A 29 -7.17 7.18 -8.78
N ASN A 30 -6.27 6.79 -9.68
CA ASN A 30 -5.13 7.56 -10.15
C ASN A 30 -4.33 8.09 -8.94
N LYS A 31 -4.27 9.42 -8.78
CA LYS A 31 -3.57 10.13 -7.70
C LYS A 31 -4.46 10.44 -6.49
N GLU A 32 -5.71 9.99 -6.51
CA GLU A 32 -6.64 10.25 -5.42
C GLU A 32 -6.76 9.04 -4.51
N LEU A 33 -6.55 9.28 -3.22
CA LEU A 33 -6.77 8.29 -2.19
C LEU A 33 -7.98 8.68 -1.34
N TRP A 34 -8.90 7.75 -1.19
CA TRP A 34 -10.15 7.91 -0.44
C TRP A 34 -10.23 6.87 0.65
N SER A 35 -10.68 7.30 1.83
CA SER A 35 -10.98 6.43 2.96
C SER A 35 -12.47 6.50 3.28
N TYR A 36 -13.07 5.33 3.50
CA TYR A 36 -14.43 5.18 3.99
C TYR A 36 -14.39 4.55 5.39
N LEU A 37 -14.92 5.27 6.37
CA LEU A 37 -15.08 4.82 7.75
C LEU A 37 -16.51 4.34 7.96
N LYS A 38 -16.69 3.04 8.19
CA LYS A 38 -18.02 2.45 8.33
C LYS A 38 -18.76 2.94 9.57
N ASN A 39 -18.07 3.09 10.70
CA ASN A 39 -18.70 3.46 11.97
C ASN A 39 -19.36 4.83 11.95
N THR A 40 -18.87 5.74 11.11
CA THR A 40 -19.38 7.11 10.98
C THR A 40 -19.98 7.38 9.60
N GLU A 41 -20.02 6.36 8.73
CA GLU A 41 -20.40 6.44 7.32
C GLU A 41 -19.73 7.62 6.57
N THR A 42 -18.49 7.93 6.96
CA THR A 42 -17.76 9.10 6.46
C THR A 42 -16.84 8.68 5.33
N THR A 43 -16.92 9.39 4.21
CA THR A 43 -15.95 9.29 3.11
C THR A 43 -15.08 10.54 3.09
N MET A 44 -13.77 10.37 3.13
CA MET A 44 -12.81 11.48 3.13
C MET A 44 -11.67 11.21 2.16
N LYS A 45 -11.19 12.26 1.51
CA LYS A 45 -9.97 12.22 0.71
C LYS A 45 -8.77 12.29 1.65
N LEU A 46 -7.86 11.34 1.54
CA LEU A 46 -6.60 11.36 2.27
C LEU A 46 -5.61 12.28 1.53
N PRO A 47 -5.00 13.26 2.22
CA PRO A 47 -3.95 14.07 1.62
C PRO A 47 -2.70 13.24 1.38
N SER A 48 -1.94 13.54 0.32
CA SER A 48 -0.71 12.81 -0.03
C SER A 48 0.35 12.81 1.09
N SER A 49 0.33 13.80 1.98
CA SER A 49 1.21 13.83 3.16
C SER A 49 0.96 12.69 4.15
N MET A 50 -0.18 12.00 4.05
CA MET A 50 -0.50 10.84 4.87
C MET A 50 -0.04 9.51 4.26
N MET A 51 0.52 9.49 3.04
CA MET A 51 0.91 8.24 2.37
C MET A 51 1.94 7.43 3.16
N LEU A 52 2.87 8.11 3.82
CA LEU A 52 3.93 7.49 4.63
C LEU A 52 3.48 7.14 6.07
N GLN A 53 2.22 7.37 6.42
CA GLN A 53 1.71 7.02 7.74
C GLN A 53 1.37 5.54 7.83
N SER A 54 1.55 5.00 9.04
CA SER A 54 1.16 3.63 9.38
C SER A 54 -0.33 3.39 9.13
N TRP A 55 -0.62 2.29 8.45
CA TRP A 55 -1.97 1.77 8.27
C TRP A 55 -2.37 0.96 9.49
N ASN A 56 -3.38 1.45 10.22
CA ASN A 56 -3.97 0.78 11.37
C ASN A 56 -2.95 0.36 12.46
N GLY A 57 -1.89 1.13 12.65
CA GLY A 57 -0.86 0.85 13.66
C GLY A 57 0.05 -0.34 13.31
N SER A 58 0.06 -0.76 12.05
CA SER A 58 1.00 -1.77 11.54
C SER A 58 2.28 -1.14 10.98
N ASP A 59 3.24 -1.97 10.60
CA ASP A 59 4.44 -1.52 9.90
C ASP A 59 4.20 -1.22 8.40
N LEU A 60 2.97 -1.44 7.88
CA LEU A 60 2.59 -1.08 6.52
C LEU A 60 2.15 0.38 6.45
N THR A 61 2.53 1.08 5.39
CA THR A 61 2.07 2.44 5.11
C THR A 61 0.86 2.45 4.16
N TYR A 62 0.21 3.61 4.00
CA TYR A 62 -0.81 3.76 2.96
C TYR A 62 -0.22 3.59 1.55
N ASP A 63 1.02 4.03 1.32
CA ASP A 63 1.76 3.84 0.08
C ASP A 63 1.90 2.36 -0.28
N ASP A 64 2.36 1.55 0.66
CA ASP A 64 2.51 0.09 0.50
C ASP A 64 1.17 -0.57 0.18
N MET A 65 0.10 -0.04 0.77
CA MET A 65 -1.23 -0.61 0.64
C MET A 65 -1.84 -0.38 -0.72
N VAL A 66 -1.68 0.81 -1.27
CA VAL A 66 -2.18 1.15 -2.61
C VAL A 66 -1.14 1.00 -3.71
N ARG A 67 0.04 0.48 -3.36
CA ARG A 67 1.19 0.28 -4.23
C ARG A 67 1.48 1.51 -5.07
N GLU A 68 1.54 2.69 -4.45
CA GLU A 68 1.79 3.92 -5.21
C GLU A 68 3.18 3.92 -5.85
N SER A 69 4.20 3.50 -5.10
CA SER A 69 5.56 3.36 -5.59
C SER A 69 5.76 2.14 -6.51
N ASP A 70 6.40 2.36 -7.66
CA ASP A 70 6.83 1.33 -8.61
C ASP A 70 8.36 1.28 -8.66
N LEU A 71 8.94 0.10 -8.36
CA LEU A 71 10.39 -0.08 -8.31
C LEU A 71 11.10 0.16 -9.65
N VAL A 72 10.40 0.00 -10.77
CA VAL A 72 10.96 0.16 -12.12
C VAL A 72 10.88 1.61 -12.58
N ASP A 73 9.75 2.27 -12.28
CA ASP A 73 9.50 3.63 -12.78
C ASP A 73 10.03 4.72 -11.83
N ASP A 74 10.09 4.47 -10.51
CA ASP A 74 10.43 5.49 -9.51
C ASP A 74 11.90 5.44 -9.04
N TYR A 75 12.65 4.38 -9.38
CA TYR A 75 14.02 4.17 -8.91
C TYR A 75 14.99 3.83 -10.05
N GLU A 76 16.20 4.38 -10.00
CA GLU A 76 17.31 3.94 -10.86
C GLU A 76 18.00 2.73 -10.23
N LEU A 77 17.64 1.54 -10.68
CA LEU A 77 18.21 0.30 -10.14
C LEU A 77 19.62 0.02 -10.68
N LYS A 78 20.59 -0.15 -9.78
CA LYS A 78 21.94 -0.61 -10.11
C LYS A 78 22.22 -1.97 -9.46
N TYR A 79 22.54 -2.96 -10.29
CA TYR A 79 23.03 -4.25 -9.81
C TYR A 79 24.36 -4.08 -9.06
N LEU A 80 24.46 -4.69 -7.87
CA LEU A 80 25.65 -4.68 -7.04
C LEU A 80 26.40 -6.01 -7.10
N LEU A 81 25.75 -7.09 -6.65
CA LEU A 81 26.36 -8.41 -6.50
C LEU A 81 25.31 -9.49 -6.25
N ASP A 82 25.77 -10.74 -6.33
CA ASP A 82 25.05 -11.92 -5.86
C ASP A 82 25.41 -12.18 -4.40
N GLU A 83 24.41 -12.36 -3.54
CA GLU A 83 24.57 -12.64 -2.11
C GLU A 83 23.79 -13.90 -1.73
N ASN A 84 24.32 -14.71 -0.82
CA ASN A 84 23.57 -15.84 -0.27
C ASN A 84 22.73 -15.36 0.94
N VAL A 85 21.41 -15.41 0.82
CA VAL A 85 20.49 -15.03 1.88
C VAL A 85 19.63 -16.23 2.24
N GLY A 86 19.81 -16.75 3.46
CA GLY A 86 19.05 -17.90 3.94
C GLY A 86 19.31 -19.21 3.20
N GLY A 87 20.45 -19.34 2.50
CA GLY A 87 20.79 -20.51 1.69
C GLY A 87 20.53 -20.33 0.19
N GLU A 88 19.77 -19.30 -0.20
CA GLU A 88 19.41 -19.01 -1.59
C GLU A 88 20.30 -17.92 -2.19
N LEU A 89 20.60 -18.03 -3.48
CA LEU A 89 21.32 -16.99 -4.22
C LEU A 89 20.35 -15.86 -4.59
N CYS A 90 20.64 -14.64 -4.15
CA CYS A 90 19.82 -13.46 -4.40
C CYS A 90 20.63 -12.34 -5.06
N TRP A 91 19.97 -11.55 -5.91
CA TRP A 91 20.55 -10.34 -6.49
C TRP A 91 20.32 -9.13 -5.60
N LYS A 92 21.39 -8.37 -5.37
CA LYS A 92 21.34 -7.11 -4.62
C LYS A 92 21.36 -5.93 -5.59
N PHE A 93 20.40 -5.03 -5.41
CA PHE A 93 20.29 -3.76 -6.15
C PHE A 93 20.42 -2.58 -5.17
N ILE A 94 20.88 -1.43 -5.67
CA ILE A 94 20.83 -0.11 -5.00
C ILE A 94 20.13 0.90 -5.91
#